data_AF-A0AA37AFZ9-F1
#
_entry.id   AF-A0AA37AFZ9-F1
#
_cell.length_a   1.000
_cell.length_b   1.000
_cell.length_c   1.000
_cell.angle_alpha   90.00
_cell.angle_beta   90.00
_cell.angle_gamma   90.00
#
_symmetry.space_group_name_H-M   'P 1'
#
loop_
_entity.id
_entity.type
_entity.pdbx_description
1 polymer ?
#
loop_
_entity_poly.entity_id
_entity_poly.type
_entity_poly.pdbx_seq_one_letter_code
_entity_poly.pdbx_strand_id
1 'polypeptide(L)' 'MQSTRKCDSIIVKDGWITCPECGRNHRLLRITPETEAHGLPVYCRTCRREIVLNIERGQSVKRQSP' A
#
# COMPACT_ATOMS: atom_id res chain seq x y z
N MET A 1 -4.66 -3.73 -28.67
CA MET A 1 -4.56 -4.40 -27.36
C MET A 1 -4.33 -3.31 -26.32
N GLN A 2 -5.39 -2.86 -25.65
CA GLN A 2 -5.31 -1.73 -24.71
C GLN A 2 -4.78 -2.24 -23.38
N SER A 3 -3.49 -1.99 -23.13
CA SER A 3 -2.86 -2.20 -21.83
C SER A 3 -3.48 -1.24 -20.83
N THR A 4 -4.46 -1.71 -20.06
CA THR A 4 -5.05 -0.96 -18.96
C THR A 4 -4.01 -0.86 -17.84
N ARG A 5 -3.20 0.20 -17.86
CA ARG A 5 -2.40 0.64 -16.71
C ARG A 5 -3.38 1.12 -15.65
N LYS A 6 -3.89 0.18 -14.85
CA LYS A 6 -4.92 0.42 -13.85
C LYS A 6 -4.26 1.03 -12.61
N CYS A 7 -4.31 2.36 -12.57
CA CYS A 7 -4.26 3.26 -11.43
C CYS A 7 -3.57 2.71 -10.16
N ASP A 8 -2.32 3.12 -9.96
CA ASP A 8 -1.44 2.89 -8.79
C ASP A 8 -1.90 3.59 -7.49
N SER A 9 -3.20 3.85 -7.32
CA SER A 9 -3.72 4.40 -6.06
C SER A 9 -3.98 3.27 -5.06
N ILE A 10 -2.96 2.96 -4.26
CA ILE A 10 -3.06 2.02 -3.15
C ILE A 10 -4.08 2.54 -2.13
N ILE A 11 -5.12 1.75 -1.86
CA ILE A 11 -6.14 2.11 -0.86
C ILE A 11 -5.62 1.75 0.52
N VAL A 12 -5.47 2.76 1.38
CA VAL A 12 -5.13 2.59 2.80
C VAL A 12 -6.39 2.82 3.64
N LYS A 13 -6.74 1.84 4.47
CA LYS A 13 -7.86 1.93 5.41
C LYS A 13 -7.42 1.45 6.79
N ASP A 14 -7.60 2.28 7.81
CA ASP A 14 -7.25 1.96 9.21
C ASP A 14 -5.79 1.49 9.39
N GLY A 15 -4.86 2.06 8.62
CA GLY A 15 -3.45 1.67 8.62
C GLY A 15 -3.17 0.34 7.91
N TRP A 16 -4.09 -0.15 7.09
CA TRP A 16 -3.88 -1.35 6.27
C TRP A 16 -3.97 -1.04 4.79
N ILE A 17 -2.99 -1.55 4.05
CA ILE A 17 -2.96 -1.51 2.60
C ILE A 17 -3.87 -2.61 2.05
N THR A 18 -4.75 -2.23 1.12
CA THR A 18 -5.46 -3.19 0.27
C THR A 18 -4.59 -3.58 -0.92
N CYS A 19 -4.55 -4.87 -1.24
CA CYS A 19 -3.82 -5.40 -2.38
C CYS A 19 -4.29 -4.76 -3.70
N PRO A 20 -3.42 -4.04 -4.44
CA PRO A 20 -3.80 -3.39 -5.70
C PRO A 20 -4.09 -4.40 -6.82
N GLU A 21 -3.44 -5.57 -6.79
CA GLU A 21 -3.62 -6.62 -7.81
C GLU A 21 -4.99 -7.30 -7.74
N CYS A 22 -5.47 -7.62 -6.54
CA CYS A 22 -6.68 -8.43 -6.38
C CYS A 22 -7.86 -7.68 -5.75
N GLY A 23 -7.63 -6.57 -5.05
CA GLY A 23 -8.65 -5.80 -4.34
C GLY A 23 -9.36 -6.54 -3.20
N ARG A 24 -9.07 -7.83 -2.99
CA ARG A 24 -9.75 -8.70 -2.00
C ARG A 24 -9.00 -8.79 -0.67
N ASN A 25 -7.69 -8.59 -0.68
CA ASN A 25 -6.90 -8.60 0.54
C ASN A 25 -6.79 -7.18 1.09
N HIS A 26 -7.68 -6.82 2.02
CA HIS A 26 -7.72 -5.50 2.66
C HIS A 26 -6.68 -5.33 3.78
N ARG A 27 -5.95 -6.41 4.13
CA ARG A 27 -4.94 -6.43 5.19
C ARG A 27 -3.61 -6.95 4.64
N LEU A 28 -3.17 -6.38 3.52
CA LEU A 28 -1.95 -6.82 2.84
C LEU A 28 -0.71 -6.45 3.66
N LEU A 29 -0.59 -5.19 4.06
CA LEU A 29 0.50 -4.68 4.87
C LEU A 29 -0.04 -3.65 5.86
N ARG A 30 0.42 -3.71 7.11
CA ARG A 30 0.13 -2.69 8.11
C ARG A 30 1.15 -1.57 7.99
N ILE A 31 0.67 -0.34 7.86
CA ILE A 31 1.48 0.86 7.77
C ILE A 31 1.06 1.86 8.83
N THR A 32 2.01 2.70 9.24
CA THR A 32 1.79 3.84 10.13
C THR A 32 1.99 5.14 9.35
N PRO A 33 1.56 6.30 9.88
CA PRO A 33 1.81 7.59 9.24
C PRO A 33 3.31 7.91 9.03
N GLU A 34 4.19 7.22 9.75
CA GLU A 34 5.64 7.37 9.66
C GLU A 34 6.30 6.33 8.74
N THR A 35 5.55 5.32 8.30
CA THR A 35 6.07 4.24 7.46
C THR A 35 6.41 4.79 6.08
N GLU A 36 7.69 4.72 5.74
CA GLU A 36 8.23 5.01 4.42
C GLU A 36 8.96 3.76 3.92
N ALA A 37 8.73 3.37 2.67
CA ALA A 37 9.44 2.26 2.06
C ALA A 37 9.46 2.40 0.54
N HIS A 38 10.61 2.16 -0.07
CA HIS A 38 10.76 2.17 -1.53
C HIS A 38 11.18 0.78 -1.99
N GLY A 39 10.53 0.26 -3.03
CA GLY A 39 10.82 -1.06 -3.57
C GLY A 39 10.50 -2.21 -2.61
N LEU A 40 9.51 -2.08 -1.72
CA LEU A 40 9.19 -3.10 -0.72
C LEU A 40 8.44 -4.28 -1.37
N PRO A 41 9.02 -5.48 -1.48
CA PRO A 41 8.31 -6.64 -1.98
C PRO A 41 7.32 -7.14 -0.93
N VAL A 42 6.04 -7.20 -1.30
CA VAL A 42 4.96 -7.70 -0.45
C VAL A 42 4.24 -8.84 -1.15
N TYR A 43 4.19 -9.99 -0.49
CA TYR A 43 3.51 -11.16 -1.01
C TYR A 43 2.05 -11.20 -0.56
N CYS A 44 1.12 -11.19 -1.52
CA CYS A 44 -0.30 -11.35 -1.24
C CYS A 44 -0.69 -12.82 -1.19
N ARG A 45 -1.07 -13.32 -0.01
CA ARG A 45 -1.54 -14.71 0.17
C ARG A 45 -2.85 -15.04 -0.56
N THR A 46 -3.65 -14.05 -0.92
CA THR A 46 -4.95 -14.26 -1.61
C THR A 46 -4.77 -14.49 -3.11
N CYS A 47 -3.99 -13.64 -3.80
CA CYS A 47 -3.73 -13.81 -5.24
C CYS A 47 -2.42 -14.54 -5.54
N ARG A 48 -1.60 -14.84 -4.52
CA ARG A 48 -0.30 -15.51 -4.62
C ARG A 48 0.65 -14.79 -5.58
N ARG A 49 0.63 -13.45 -5.53
CA ARG A 49 1.51 -12.58 -6.30
C ARG A 49 2.40 -11.77 -5.37
N GLU A 50 3.62 -11.55 -5.81
CA GLU A 50 4.52 -10.58 -5.23
C GLU A 50 4.26 -9.20 -5.86
N ILE A 51 4.18 -8.19 -5.02
CA ILE A 51 3.83 -6.83 -5.40
C ILE A 51 4.90 -5.93 -4.80
N VAL A 52 5.54 -5.12 -5.63
CA VAL A 52 6.52 -4.14 -5.15
C VAL A 52 5.77 -2.85 -4.83
N LEU A 53 5.78 -2.45 -3.55
CA LEU A 53 5.12 -1.25 -3.07
C LEU A 53 6.15 -0.13 -2.85
N ASN A 54 5.82 1.06 -3.35
CA ASN A 54 6.47 2.30 -2.97
C ASN A 54 5.51 3.08 -2.07
N ILE A 55 5.90 3.24 -0.82
CA ILE A 55 5.16 3.94 0.23
C ILE A 55 5.92 5.23 0.49
N GLU A 56 5.46 6.31 -0.15
CA GLU A 56 5.97 7.64 0.13
C GLU A 56 5.41 8.16 1.45
N ARG A 57 6.27 8.76 2.26
CA ARG A 57 5.86 9.45 3.49
C ARG A 57 5.16 10.74 3.12
N GLY A 58 3.83 10.77 3.17
CA GLY A 58 3.13 12.05 3.01
C GLY A 58 1.63 11.99 2.86
N GLN A 59 0.90 11.97 3.98
CA GLN A 59 -0.26 12.87 4.21
C GLN A 59 -0.34 13.18 5.73
N SER A 60 -0.12 14.46 6.07
CA SER A 60 -0.22 15.09 7.41
C SER A 60 0.87 14.76 8.46
N VAL A 61 2.01 15.45 8.35
CA VAL A 61 2.77 15.87 9.55
C VAL A 61 1.99 16.98 10.27
N LYS A 62 1.42 16.73 11.46
CA LYS A 62 1.30 17.61 12.69
C LYS A 62 0.60 16.75 13.78
N ARG A 63 0.92 16.79 15.08
CA ARG A 63 1.79 17.63 15.92
C ARG A 63 2.29 16.71 17.05
N GLN A 64 3.61 16.64 17.29
CA GLN A 64 4.10 16.23 18.60
C GLN A 64 3.70 17.33 19.59
N SER A 65 3.11 16.97 20.72
CA SER A 65 2.99 17.84 21.89
C SER A 65 3.53 17.07 23.10
N PRO A 66 4.16 17.80 24.05
CA PRO A 66 5.16 17.30 25.00
C PRO A 66 4.63 16.36 26.07
#